data_AF-A0A1V6CP48-F1
#
_entry.id   AF-A0A1V6CP48-F1
#
_cell.length_a   1.000
_cell.length_b   1.000
_cell.length_c   1.000
_cell.angle_alpha   90.00
_cell.angle_beta   90.00
_cell.angle_gamma   90.00
#
_symmetry.space_group_name_H-M   'P 1'
#
loop_
_entity.id
_entity.type
_entity.pdbx_description
1 polymer ?
#
loop_
_entity_poly.entity_id
_entity_poly.type
_entity_poly.pdbx_seq_one_letter_code
_entity_poly.pdbx_strand_id
1 'polypeptide(L)'
;MSVKLEYTTNLTATEVLETNTVSSAAASRTVKHTLLNKAATLQASTTPPVSKVAAFEQALTAGAATIDLTALTGTNGAAVDGTGLKVQAIKITAKATNANVITITKGASNGYALAGADFSVALAAGQEFVLFGNDAAPDIASDAKTLDLAGTLAQAVQVIIVMG
;
A
#
# COMPACT_ATOMS: atom_id res chain seq x y z
N MET A 1 22.05 6.17 3.57
CA MET A 1 20.96 6.66 2.71
C MET A 1 19.92 7.30 3.62
N SER A 2 19.43 8.50 3.33
CA SER A 2 18.29 9.09 4.05
C SER A 2 17.01 8.78 3.27
N VAL A 3 15.94 8.45 3.99
CA VAL A 3 14.60 8.20 3.42
C VAL A 3 13.65 9.26 3.95
N LYS A 4 12.86 9.83 3.06
CA LYS A 4 11.74 10.74 3.35
C LYS A 4 10.52 10.21 2.63
N LEU A 5 9.41 10.07 3.34
CA LEU A 5 8.12 9.70 2.78
C LEU A 5 7.18 10.91 2.86
N GLU A 6 6.60 11.27 1.72
CA GLU A 6 5.48 12.20 1.64
C GLU A 6 4.21 11.37 1.39
N TYR A 7 3.42 11.17 2.43
CA TYR A 7 2.17 10.42 2.35
C TYR A 7 1.00 11.38 2.19
N THR A 8 0.31 11.31 1.07
CA THR A 8 -0.94 12.05 0.83
C THR A 8 -2.02 11.10 0.32
N THR A 9 -3.18 11.11 0.97
CA THR A 9 -4.40 10.46 0.45
C THR A 9 -5.53 11.46 0.38
N ASN A 10 -6.13 11.57 -0.80
CA ASN A 10 -7.27 12.41 -1.05
C ASN A 10 -8.42 11.56 -1.60
N LEU A 11 -9.55 11.58 -0.89
CA LEU A 11 -10.83 11.08 -1.40
C LEU A 11 -11.86 12.18 -1.16
N THR A 12 -12.02 13.03 -2.18
CA THR A 12 -12.95 14.16 -2.11
C THR A 12 -14.21 13.82 -2.86
N ALA A 13 -15.33 13.77 -2.14
CA ALA A 13 -16.66 13.65 -2.72
C ALA A 13 -17.46 14.92 -2.46
N THR A 14 -18.33 15.26 -3.41
CA THR A 14 -19.23 16.40 -3.31
C THR A 14 -20.64 15.90 -3.58
N GLU A 15 -21.55 16.15 -2.65
CA GLU A 15 -22.97 15.92 -2.86
C GLU A 15 -23.73 17.24 -2.78
N VAL A 16 -24.86 17.28 -3.47
CA VAL A 16 -25.81 18.38 -3.42
C VAL A 16 -27.07 17.85 -2.79
N LEU A 17 -27.52 18.46 -1.69
CA LEU A 17 -28.76 18.05 -1.04
C LEU A 17 -29.94 18.16 -2.05
N GLU A 18 -31.04 17.43 -1.85
CA GLU A 18 -32.15 17.38 -2.83
C GLU A 18 -33.19 18.53 -2.74
N THR A 19 -33.76 18.82 -1.56
CA THR A 19 -34.82 19.84 -1.36
C THR A 19 -34.37 21.30 -1.14
N ASN A 20 -34.83 22.23 -2.00
CA ASN A 20 -34.66 23.67 -1.81
C ASN A 20 -35.56 24.21 -0.68
N THR A 21 -35.06 25.21 0.06
CA THR A 21 -35.88 26.00 0.99
C THR A 21 -35.56 27.48 0.86
N VAL A 22 -36.42 28.36 1.40
CA VAL A 22 -36.16 29.82 1.42
C VAL A 22 -34.85 30.19 2.11
N SER A 23 -34.39 29.36 3.06
CA SER A 23 -33.16 29.56 3.84
C SER A 23 -31.94 28.83 3.25
N SER A 24 -32.09 28.09 2.16
CA SER A 24 -31.00 27.32 1.55
C SER A 24 -31.17 27.28 0.03
N ALA A 25 -30.55 28.23 -0.65
CA ALA A 25 -30.50 28.30 -2.11
C ALA A 25 -29.63 27.17 -2.69
N ALA A 26 -29.89 26.76 -3.94
CA ALA A 26 -29.20 25.64 -4.59
C ALA A 26 -27.66 25.71 -4.53
N ALA A 27 -27.07 26.91 -4.64
CA ALA A 27 -25.62 27.12 -4.58
C ALA A 27 -25.01 26.91 -3.19
N SER A 28 -25.83 26.89 -2.12
CA SER A 28 -25.39 26.79 -0.72
C SER A 28 -25.67 25.42 -0.10
N ARG A 29 -25.97 24.40 -0.92
CA ARG A 29 -26.42 23.06 -0.50
C ARG A 29 -25.39 21.96 -0.77
N THR A 30 -24.15 22.37 -0.96
CA THR A 30 -23.05 21.48 -1.29
C THR A 30 -22.39 21.00 -0.01
N VAL A 31 -22.38 19.68 0.20
CA VAL A 31 -21.57 19.05 1.25
C VAL A 31 -20.33 18.48 0.60
N LYS A 32 -19.16 18.90 1.11
CA LYS A 32 -17.86 18.44 0.63
C LYS A 32 -17.23 17.50 1.67
N HIS A 33 -17.04 16.25 1.28
CA HIS A 33 -16.42 15.21 2.09
C HIS A 33 -14.91 15.27 1.93
N THR A 34 -14.22 16.00 2.82
CA THR A 34 -12.75 16.11 2.81
C THR A 34 -12.10 15.79 4.15
N LEU A 35 -12.89 15.56 5.20
CA LEU A 35 -12.39 15.43 6.56
C LEU A 35 -11.40 14.26 6.74
N LEU A 36 -11.51 13.23 5.89
CA LEU A 36 -10.66 12.04 5.93
C LEU A 36 -9.43 12.13 5.01
N ASN A 37 -9.24 13.25 4.30
CA ASN A 37 -7.99 13.46 3.56
C ASN A 37 -6.82 13.52 4.57
N LYS A 38 -5.67 12.98 4.17
CA LYS A 38 -4.48 12.90 5.04
C LYS A 38 -3.25 13.38 4.29
N ALA A 39 -2.43 14.16 4.98
CA ALA A 39 -1.09 14.55 4.54
C ALA A 39 -0.11 14.39 5.71
N ALA A 40 1.02 13.73 5.47
CA ALA A 40 2.08 13.54 6.46
C ALA A 40 3.45 13.47 5.77
N THR A 41 4.47 13.97 6.45
CA THR A 41 5.87 13.80 6.07
C THR A 41 6.57 12.99 7.13
N LEU A 42 7.10 11.82 6.76
CA LEU A 42 7.86 10.95 7.64
C LEU A 42 9.35 10.93 7.25
N GLN A 43 10.20 10.89 8.26
CA GLN A 43 11.66 10.79 8.15
C GLN A 43 12.23 10.09 9.39
N ALA A 44 13.54 9.89 9.47
CA ALA A 44 14.17 9.19 10.60
C ALA A 44 13.87 9.82 11.98
N SER A 45 13.54 11.12 12.05
CA SER A 45 13.28 11.84 13.29
C SER A 45 11.78 12.02 13.61
N THR A 46 10.87 11.44 12.83
CA THR A 46 9.41 11.55 13.06
C THR A 46 8.89 10.34 13.82
N THR A 47 7.61 10.40 14.20
CA THR A 47 6.87 9.25 14.73
C THR A 47 5.68 8.96 13.82
N PRO A 48 5.63 7.80 13.13
CA PRO A 48 6.69 6.80 13.09
C PRO A 48 7.94 7.26 12.32
N PRO A 49 9.13 6.69 12.62
CA PRO A 49 10.32 6.93 11.82
C PRO A 49 10.25 6.16 10.50
N VAL A 50 11.00 6.61 9.49
CA VAL A 50 11.24 5.84 8.26
C VAL A 50 12.74 5.84 7.93
N SER A 51 13.27 4.69 7.52
CA SER A 51 14.71 4.50 7.32
C SER A 51 15.06 3.72 6.04
N LYS A 52 14.13 2.91 5.51
CA LYS A 52 14.34 2.12 4.28
C LYS A 52 13.18 2.25 3.31
N VAL A 53 13.48 2.10 2.02
CA VAL A 53 12.50 2.07 0.94
C VAL A 53 12.93 1.03 -0.09
N ALA A 54 11.96 0.31 -0.63
CA ALA A 54 12.11 -0.52 -1.82
C ALA A 54 11.00 -0.17 -2.81
N ALA A 55 11.36 -0.04 -4.08
CA ALA A 55 10.42 0.23 -5.16
C ALA A 55 10.79 -0.64 -6.36
N PHE A 56 9.88 -1.52 -6.78
CA PHE A 56 10.16 -2.55 -7.77
C PHE A 56 8.89 -3.04 -8.47
N GLU A 57 9.06 -3.78 -9.57
CA GLU A 57 8.00 -4.55 -10.21
C GLU A 57 8.16 -6.02 -9.82
N GLN A 58 7.09 -6.64 -9.34
CA GLN A 58 7.04 -8.07 -9.06
C GLN A 58 6.20 -8.76 -10.12
N ALA A 59 6.85 -9.51 -11.00
CA ALA A 59 6.19 -10.37 -11.97
C ALA A 59 5.86 -11.73 -11.35
N LEU A 60 4.73 -12.30 -11.76
CA LEU A 60 4.41 -13.70 -11.48
C LEU A 60 5.23 -14.61 -12.39
N THR A 61 5.62 -15.76 -11.84
CA THR A 61 6.16 -16.89 -12.60
C THR A 61 5.20 -18.05 -12.45
N ALA A 62 4.64 -18.52 -13.56
CA ALA A 62 3.61 -19.58 -13.56
C ALA A 62 2.40 -19.26 -12.65
N GLY A 63 2.00 -17.98 -12.57
CA GLY A 63 0.83 -17.55 -11.79
C GLY A 63 1.07 -17.32 -10.30
N ALA A 64 2.31 -17.38 -9.81
CA ALA A 64 2.63 -17.07 -8.42
C ALA A 64 3.94 -16.26 -8.28
N ALA A 65 4.04 -15.50 -7.20
CA ALA A 65 5.29 -14.90 -6.73
C ALA A 65 5.21 -14.62 -5.22
N THR A 66 6.35 -14.55 -4.56
CA THR A 66 6.45 -14.17 -3.15
C THR A 66 7.32 -12.93 -3.03
N ILE A 67 6.84 -11.94 -2.28
CA ILE A 67 7.61 -10.78 -1.85
C ILE A 67 8.16 -11.12 -0.45
N ASP A 68 9.48 -11.26 -0.33
CA ASP A 68 10.16 -11.40 0.96
C ASP A 68 10.70 -10.03 1.41
N LEU A 69 10.14 -9.51 2.51
CA LEU A 69 10.48 -8.21 3.10
C LEU A 69 11.92 -8.15 3.65
N THR A 70 12.60 -9.29 3.79
CA THR A 70 14.02 -9.38 4.18
C THR A 70 14.99 -9.41 3.00
N ALA A 71 14.46 -9.52 1.77
CA ALA A 71 15.25 -9.67 0.55
C ALA A 71 14.67 -8.84 -0.61
N LEU A 72 14.26 -7.60 -0.32
CA LEU A 72 13.65 -6.73 -1.32
C LEU A 72 14.70 -6.18 -2.29
N THR A 73 14.29 -5.94 -3.52
CA THR A 73 15.11 -5.22 -4.50
C THR A 73 14.85 -3.73 -4.37
N GLY A 74 15.85 -2.99 -3.90
CA GLY A 74 15.85 -1.53 -3.81
C GLY A 74 16.29 -0.84 -5.11
N THR A 75 16.35 0.49 -5.05
CA THR A 75 16.83 1.33 -6.16
C THR A 75 18.24 0.90 -6.59
N ASN A 76 18.47 0.74 -7.90
CA ASN A 76 19.70 0.21 -8.52
C ASN A 76 19.96 -1.29 -8.30
N GLY A 77 18.96 -2.08 -7.92
CA GLY A 77 19.10 -3.53 -7.77
C GLY A 77 19.78 -3.97 -6.47
N ALA A 78 20.09 -3.04 -5.56
CA ALA A 78 20.66 -3.36 -4.26
C ALA A 78 19.61 -4.05 -3.36
N ALA A 79 20.04 -5.02 -2.57
CA ALA A 79 19.16 -5.66 -1.60
C ALA A 79 18.77 -4.68 -0.47
N VAL A 80 17.51 -4.70 -0.07
CA VAL A 80 16.95 -3.96 1.05
C VAL A 80 16.35 -4.96 2.02
N ASP A 81 16.98 -5.09 3.18
CA ASP A 81 16.52 -5.97 4.25
C ASP A 81 15.67 -5.19 5.26
N GLY A 82 14.40 -5.57 5.44
CA GLY A 82 13.48 -4.96 6.38
C GLY A 82 13.55 -5.51 7.81
N THR A 83 14.38 -6.52 8.11
CA THR A 83 14.40 -7.20 9.42
C THR A 83 14.48 -6.22 10.59
N GLY A 84 13.58 -6.38 11.57
CA GLY A 84 13.46 -5.54 12.76
C GLY A 84 12.77 -4.19 12.54
N LEU A 85 12.35 -3.86 11.31
CA LEU A 85 11.57 -2.67 10.99
C LEU A 85 10.09 -3.02 10.81
N LYS A 86 9.23 -2.01 10.82
CA LYS A 86 7.80 -2.14 10.49
C LYS A 86 7.52 -1.55 9.12
N VAL A 87 6.50 -2.05 8.43
CA VAL A 87 5.97 -1.39 7.21
C VAL A 87 5.17 -0.16 7.63
N GLN A 88 5.70 1.03 7.33
CA GLN A 88 5.08 2.30 7.70
C GLN A 88 4.11 2.79 6.62
N ALA A 89 4.42 2.53 5.35
CA ALA A 89 3.49 2.71 4.24
C ALA A 89 3.81 1.74 3.12
N ILE A 90 2.78 1.31 2.41
CA ILE A 90 2.91 0.48 1.21
C ILE A 90 1.85 0.88 0.19
N LYS A 91 2.26 0.88 -1.08
CA LYS A 91 1.35 0.96 -2.22
C LYS A 91 1.68 -0.16 -3.19
N ILE A 92 0.63 -0.87 -3.61
CA ILE A 92 0.70 -1.93 -4.61
C ILE A 92 -0.31 -1.59 -5.70
N THR A 93 0.15 -1.53 -6.94
CA THR A 93 -0.70 -1.28 -8.12
C THR A 93 -0.59 -2.45 -9.07
N ALA A 94 -1.71 -3.07 -9.42
CA ALA A 94 -1.73 -4.06 -10.50
C ALA A 94 -1.51 -3.35 -11.84
N LYS A 95 -0.58 -3.85 -12.67
CA LYS A 95 -0.32 -3.22 -13.97
C LYS A 95 -1.61 -3.15 -14.79
N ALA A 96 -1.84 -2.01 -15.42
CA ALA A 96 -3.01 -1.81 -16.29
C ALA A 96 -3.03 -2.79 -17.49
N THR A 97 -1.89 -3.39 -17.82
CA THR A 97 -1.75 -4.42 -18.87
C THR A 97 -2.03 -5.85 -18.39
N ASN A 98 -2.33 -6.06 -17.11
CA ASN A 98 -2.67 -7.39 -16.60
C ASN A 98 -3.97 -7.87 -17.24
N ALA A 99 -3.97 -9.08 -17.82
CA ALA A 99 -5.18 -9.65 -18.42
C ALA A 99 -6.17 -10.19 -17.38
N ASN A 100 -5.71 -10.51 -16.17
CA ASN A 100 -6.53 -11.10 -15.11
C ASN A 100 -6.20 -10.46 -13.76
N VAL A 101 -7.04 -10.73 -12.78
CA VAL A 101 -6.87 -10.30 -11.39
C VAL A 101 -5.62 -10.93 -10.77
N ILE A 102 -4.93 -10.15 -9.95
CA ILE A 102 -3.86 -10.61 -9.05
C ILE A 102 -4.33 -10.45 -7.61
N THR A 103 -4.13 -11.48 -6.79
CA THR A 103 -4.51 -11.47 -5.38
C THR A 103 -3.25 -11.38 -4.52
N ILE A 104 -3.24 -10.45 -3.58
CA ILE A 104 -2.18 -10.27 -2.59
C ILE A 104 -2.69 -10.84 -1.27
N THR A 105 -1.92 -11.72 -0.66
CA THR A 105 -2.27 -12.40 0.59
C THR A 105 -1.08 -12.43 1.55
N LYS A 106 -1.35 -12.73 2.81
CA LYS A 106 -0.31 -13.16 3.75
C LYS A 106 0.39 -14.39 3.18
N GLY A 107 1.73 -14.40 3.23
CA GLY A 107 2.48 -15.54 2.70
C GLY A 107 2.18 -16.84 3.45
N ALA A 108 2.11 -17.96 2.71
CA ALA A 108 1.76 -19.26 3.27
C ALA A 108 2.78 -19.76 4.31
N SER A 109 4.06 -19.39 4.15
CA SER A 109 5.14 -19.64 5.10
C SER A 109 5.77 -18.34 5.53
N ASN A 110 5.95 -18.15 6.85
CA ASN A 110 6.49 -16.92 7.45
C ASN A 110 5.69 -15.66 7.05
N GLY A 111 4.37 -15.78 6.94
CA GLY A 111 3.53 -14.74 6.37
C GLY A 111 3.48 -13.47 7.20
N TYR A 112 3.73 -12.34 6.55
CA TYR A 112 3.62 -11.01 7.16
C TYR A 112 2.17 -10.54 7.18
N ALA A 113 1.62 -10.29 8.38
CA ALA A 113 0.22 -9.90 8.59
C ALA A 113 -0.02 -8.41 8.31
N LEU A 114 0.28 -7.96 7.08
CA LEU A 114 0.31 -6.55 6.67
C LEU A 114 -0.97 -5.78 7.01
N ALA A 115 -2.13 -6.35 6.67
CA ALA A 115 -3.45 -5.73 6.85
C ALA A 115 -4.38 -6.62 7.70
N GLY A 116 -3.79 -7.37 8.63
CA GLY A 116 -4.49 -8.38 9.45
C GLY A 116 -4.01 -9.81 9.15
N ALA A 117 -4.42 -10.75 10.00
CA ALA A 117 -3.95 -12.14 9.94
C ALA A 117 -4.42 -12.88 8.67
N ASP A 118 -5.63 -12.60 8.20
CA ASP A 118 -6.28 -13.29 7.07
C ASP A 118 -6.51 -12.35 5.87
N PHE A 119 -5.67 -11.32 5.72
CA PHE A 119 -5.89 -10.34 4.66
C PHE A 119 -5.74 -10.99 3.27
N SER A 120 -6.65 -10.61 2.38
CA SER A 120 -6.67 -11.00 0.97
C SER A 120 -7.22 -9.84 0.16
N VAL A 121 -6.43 -9.34 -0.79
CA VAL A 121 -6.80 -8.21 -1.64
C VAL A 121 -6.66 -8.62 -3.09
N ALA A 122 -7.79 -8.72 -3.79
CA ALA A 122 -7.84 -8.92 -5.22
C ALA A 122 -7.74 -7.56 -5.94
N LEU A 123 -6.80 -7.43 -6.86
CA LEU A 123 -6.61 -6.25 -7.70
C LEU A 123 -6.83 -6.61 -9.17
N ALA A 124 -7.84 -6.00 -9.78
CA ALA A 124 -7.99 -5.95 -11.23
C ALA A 124 -6.94 -5.00 -11.84
N ALA A 125 -6.77 -5.07 -13.16
CA ALA A 125 -5.83 -4.23 -13.88
C ALA A 125 -6.03 -2.74 -13.56
N GLY A 126 -4.95 -2.05 -13.16
CA GLY A 126 -4.97 -0.64 -12.81
C GLY A 126 -5.51 -0.32 -11.40
N GLN A 127 -6.03 -1.30 -10.66
CA GLN A 127 -6.43 -1.10 -9.28
C GLN A 127 -5.21 -1.00 -8.37
N GLU A 128 -5.37 -0.24 -7.28
CA GLU A 128 -4.36 -0.03 -6.28
C GLU A 128 -4.84 -0.39 -4.88
N PHE A 129 -3.92 -0.89 -4.08
CA PHE A 129 -4.03 -1.06 -2.65
C PHE A 129 -3.01 -0.14 -1.97
N VAL A 130 -3.47 0.66 -1.03
CA VAL A 130 -2.62 1.57 -0.24
C VAL A 130 -2.92 1.36 1.23
N LEU A 131 -1.87 1.19 2.02
CA LEU A 131 -1.96 1.10 3.48
C LEU A 131 -0.96 2.04 4.12
N PHE A 132 -1.41 2.77 5.15
CA PHE A 132 -0.56 3.53 6.05
C PHE A 132 -0.54 2.82 7.41
N GLY A 133 0.59 2.21 7.73
CA GLY A 133 0.74 1.37 8.92
C GLY A 133 0.74 2.16 10.23
N ASN A 134 1.25 3.40 10.21
CA ASN A 134 1.31 4.27 11.40
C ASN A 134 1.87 3.54 12.64
N ASP A 135 2.99 2.84 12.48
CA ASP A 135 3.63 2.01 13.50
C ASP A 135 2.84 0.79 14.01
N ALA A 136 1.65 0.53 13.48
CA ALA A 136 0.80 -0.57 13.92
C ALA A 136 1.06 -1.90 13.19
N ALA A 137 1.86 -1.89 12.13
CA ALA A 137 2.24 -3.10 11.42
C ALA A 137 3.16 -3.99 12.30
N PRO A 138 3.13 -5.33 12.12
CA PRO A 138 4.04 -6.21 12.85
C PRO A 138 5.49 -5.94 12.45
N ASP A 139 6.43 -6.32 13.32
CA ASP A 139 7.86 -6.27 12.97
C ASP A 139 8.16 -7.30 11.89
N ILE A 140 9.01 -6.93 10.94
CA ILE A 140 9.52 -7.87 9.94
C ILE A 140 10.53 -8.78 10.66
N ALA A 141 10.25 -10.07 10.67
CA ALA A 141 11.03 -11.07 11.38
C ALA A 141 11.14 -12.36 10.55
N SER A 142 11.96 -13.32 11.00
CA SER A 142 12.17 -14.58 10.28
C SER A 142 10.88 -15.38 10.05
N ASP A 143 9.90 -15.26 10.95
CA ASP A 143 8.58 -15.90 10.92
C ASP A 143 7.45 -14.98 10.41
N ALA A 144 7.76 -13.72 10.09
CA ALA A 144 6.82 -12.72 9.61
C ALA A 144 7.50 -11.80 8.59
N LYS A 145 7.55 -12.22 7.33
CA LYS A 145 8.26 -11.51 6.25
C LYS A 145 7.71 -11.67 4.85
N THR A 146 6.79 -12.59 4.59
CA THR A 146 6.35 -12.90 3.22
C THR A 146 4.95 -12.39 2.91
N LEU A 147 4.78 -11.87 1.69
CA LEU A 147 3.49 -11.62 1.05
C LEU A 147 3.43 -12.48 -0.22
N ASP A 148 2.33 -13.20 -0.41
CA ASP A 148 2.16 -14.03 -1.60
C ASP A 148 1.23 -13.35 -2.60
N LEU A 149 1.63 -13.43 -3.87
CA LEU A 149 0.89 -12.97 -5.03
C LEU A 149 0.42 -14.19 -5.82
N ALA A 150 -0.87 -14.23 -6.11
CA ALA A 150 -1.49 -15.30 -6.91
C ALA A 150 -2.29 -14.70 -8.08
N GLY A 151 -2.13 -15.28 -9.27
CA GLY A 151 -2.79 -14.86 -10.51
C GLY A 151 -2.67 -15.93 -11.58
N THR A 152 -2.56 -15.53 -12.85
CA THR A 152 -2.47 -16.44 -14.00
C THR A 152 -1.33 -16.09 -14.96
N LEU A 153 -0.37 -17.00 -15.12
CA LEU A 153 0.77 -16.81 -16.04
C LEU A 153 1.68 -15.62 -15.63
N ALA A 154 1.48 -14.44 -16.22
CA ALA A 154 2.48 -13.37 -16.31
C ALA A 154 1.95 -11.97 -15.88
N GLN A 155 0.99 -11.89 -14.96
CA GLN A 155 0.66 -10.59 -14.35
C GLN A 155 1.85 -10.04 -13.56
N ALA A 156 1.82 -8.74 -13.31
CA ALA A 156 2.74 -8.12 -12.38
C ALA A 156 2.06 -7.01 -11.56
N VAL A 157 2.68 -6.71 -10.41
CA VAL A 157 2.36 -5.54 -9.59
C VAL A 157 3.57 -4.60 -9.52
N GLN A 158 3.30 -3.32 -9.40
CA GLN A 158 4.27 -2.30 -9.04
C GLN A 158 4.14 -2.01 -7.55
N VAL A 159 5.25 -2.07 -6.82
CA VAL A 159 5.27 -2.00 -5.37
C VAL A 159 6.20 -0.87 -4.93
N ILE A 160 5.75 -0.07 -3.97
CA ILE A 160 6.62 0.75 -3.14
C ILE A 160 6.34 0.45 -1.67
N ILE A 161 7.39 0.12 -0.92
CA ILE A 161 7.32 -0.19 0.51
C ILE A 161 8.28 0.75 1.24
N VAL A 162 7.78 1.43 2.26
CA VAL A 162 8.58 2.26 3.16
C VAL A 162 8.55 1.63 4.55
N MET A 163 9.74 1.45 5.12
CA MET A 163 9.94 0.76 6.39
C MET A 163 10.71 1.65 7.36
N GLY A 164 10.42 1.48 8.64
CA GLY A 164 11.06 2.21 9.73
C GLY A 164 10.67 1.69 11.08
#